data_AF-X1KXE5-F1
#
_entry.id   AF-X1KXE5-F1
#
_cell.length_a   1.000
_cell.length_b   1.000
_cell.length_c   1.000
_cell.angle_alpha   90.00
_cell.angle_beta   90.00
_cell.angle_gamma   90.00
#
_symmetry.space_group_name_H-M   'P 1'
#
loop_
_entity.id
_entity.type
_entity.pdbx_description
1 polymer ?
#
loop_
_entity_poly.entity_id
_entity_poly.type
_entity_poly.pdbx_seq_one_letter_code
_entity_poly.pdbx_strand_id
1 'polypeptide(L)'
;GSCYTIGNISIIEATVDGNAEATGTVSVTNEGTVTGTITEGADELPFPEFDIGYYQYKANSVINGDLAINGVDPYIVNGILYVTGNVTISNSTLVGPGSIVAGGKIKVMQNCLVGTGLGTGISLVSAYESAFEGDIAIKIEEGIAENPTIVWGLLWSPNGEIKIEKYSKIYGSAVSGGRHKIETGSGVIYYTQFHDDFYSYAARPTYAVQNWVEE
;
A
#
# COMPACT_ATOMS: atom_id res chain seq x y z
N GLY A 1 -4.03 1.63 -10.24
CA GLY A 1 -4.65 2.51 -9.28
C GLY A 1 -3.79 3.74 -9.22
N SER A 2 -4.31 4.78 -8.60
CA SER A 2 -3.57 6.03 -8.50
C SER A 2 -2.52 5.96 -7.39
N CYS A 3 -1.49 6.78 -7.52
CA CYS A 3 -0.53 7.04 -6.48
C CYS A 3 -0.52 8.53 -6.12
N TYR A 4 -0.45 8.81 -4.82
CA TYR A 4 -0.31 10.15 -4.28
C TYR A 4 0.80 10.17 -3.23
N THR A 5 1.64 11.21 -3.23
CA THR A 5 2.65 11.42 -2.19
C THR A 5 2.92 12.88 -1.85
N ILE A 6 3.20 13.15 -0.57
CA ILE A 6 3.88 14.38 -0.16
C ILE A 6 5.38 14.19 -0.37
N GLY A 7 5.89 14.59 -1.53
CA GLY A 7 7.27 14.37 -1.94
C GLY A 7 7.36 14.06 -3.43
N ASN A 8 8.27 13.16 -3.80
CA ASN A 8 8.51 12.79 -5.20
C ASN A 8 8.00 11.37 -5.51
N ILE A 9 7.52 11.15 -6.73
CA ILE A 9 7.21 9.82 -7.29
C ILE A 9 8.30 9.43 -8.30
N SER A 10 8.71 8.16 -8.33
CA SER A 10 9.70 7.63 -9.28
C SER A 10 9.26 6.31 -9.90
N ILE A 11 8.66 6.35 -11.08
CA ILE A 11 8.16 5.19 -11.80
C ILE A 11 9.27 4.69 -12.75
N ILE A 12 9.79 3.48 -12.54
CA ILE A 12 10.96 2.94 -13.27
C ILE A 12 10.63 1.56 -13.86
N GLU A 13 10.50 1.42 -15.18
CA GLU A 13 10.08 0.14 -15.80
C GLU A 13 8.72 -0.37 -15.32
N ALA A 14 7.78 0.50 -14.95
CA ALA A 14 6.51 0.07 -14.35
C ALA A 14 5.29 0.83 -14.87
N THR A 15 4.10 0.28 -14.63
CA THR A 15 2.84 0.86 -15.09
C THR A 15 1.96 1.27 -13.93
N VAL A 16 1.60 2.55 -13.90
CA VAL A 16 0.53 3.09 -13.05
C VAL A 16 -0.73 3.21 -13.90
N ASP A 17 -1.68 2.31 -13.68
CA ASP A 17 -2.99 2.38 -14.32
C ASP A 17 -3.93 3.28 -13.50
N GLY A 18 -3.72 4.60 -13.61
CA GLY A 18 -4.36 5.63 -12.77
C GLY A 18 -3.58 6.95 -12.81
N ASN A 19 -3.88 7.85 -11.85
CA ASN A 19 -3.17 9.12 -11.73
C ASN A 19 -1.88 8.98 -10.92
N ALA A 20 -0.90 9.82 -11.20
CA ALA A 20 0.31 9.98 -10.40
C ALA A 20 0.44 11.44 -9.95
N GLU A 21 0.24 11.69 -8.66
CA GLU A 21 0.14 13.04 -8.10
C GLU A 21 1.18 13.23 -6.97
N ALA A 22 1.98 14.28 -7.06
CA ALA A 22 3.06 14.53 -6.13
C ALA A 22 3.17 16.01 -5.78
N THR A 23 3.41 16.35 -4.50
CA THR A 23 3.71 17.74 -4.11
C THR A 23 5.08 18.21 -4.61
N GLY A 24 5.98 17.26 -4.91
CA GLY A 24 7.26 17.46 -5.59
C GLY A 24 7.18 17.05 -7.06
N THR A 25 8.15 16.24 -7.51
CA THR A 25 8.28 15.80 -8.92
C THR A 25 7.76 14.39 -9.15
N VAL A 26 7.31 14.10 -10.36
CA VAL A 26 6.98 12.76 -10.85
C VAL A 26 7.96 12.39 -11.96
N SER A 27 8.90 11.48 -11.67
CA SER A 27 9.86 10.98 -12.66
C SER A 27 9.40 9.65 -13.25
N VAL A 28 9.27 9.57 -14.57
CA VAL A 28 8.96 8.32 -15.30
C VAL A 28 10.17 7.96 -16.17
N THR A 29 10.77 6.80 -15.94
CA THR A 29 12.01 6.38 -16.63
C THR A 29 11.96 4.91 -17.04
N ASN A 30 12.89 4.52 -17.92
CA ASN A 30 13.09 3.14 -18.38
C ASN A 30 11.78 2.47 -18.83
N GLU A 31 11.06 3.08 -19.78
CA GLU A 31 9.78 2.54 -20.30
C GLU A 31 8.62 2.47 -19.28
N GLY A 32 8.74 3.16 -18.14
CA GLY A 32 7.60 3.37 -17.24
C GLY A 32 6.44 4.10 -17.92
N THR A 33 5.21 3.83 -17.47
CA THR A 33 3.97 4.38 -18.05
C THR A 33 2.97 4.79 -16.96
N VAL A 34 2.24 5.87 -17.22
CA VAL A 34 1.07 6.31 -16.44
C VAL A 34 -0.09 6.44 -17.42
N THR A 35 -1.21 5.76 -17.18
CA THR A 35 -2.38 5.81 -18.09
C THR A 35 -3.28 7.01 -17.82
N GLY A 36 -3.31 7.50 -16.58
CA GLY A 36 -4.03 8.70 -16.17
C GLY A 36 -3.17 9.96 -16.22
N THR A 37 -3.50 10.93 -15.37
CA THR A 37 -2.82 12.22 -15.33
C THR A 37 -1.58 12.18 -14.45
N ILE A 38 -0.51 12.87 -14.88
CA ILE A 38 0.65 13.18 -14.06
C ILE A 38 0.51 14.62 -13.55
N THR A 39 0.50 14.81 -12.24
CA THR A 39 0.42 16.13 -11.59
C THR A 39 1.62 16.32 -10.66
N GLU A 40 2.55 17.18 -11.09
CA GLU A 40 3.67 17.65 -10.26
C GLU A 40 3.30 18.95 -9.55
N GLY A 41 3.85 19.20 -8.36
CA GLY A 41 3.52 20.38 -7.57
C GLY A 41 2.05 20.41 -7.11
N ALA A 42 1.44 19.24 -6.94
CA ALA A 42 0.07 19.13 -6.44
C ALA A 42 -0.06 19.75 -5.04
N ASP A 43 -1.25 20.23 -4.70
CA ASP A 43 -1.53 20.72 -3.35
C ASP A 43 -1.32 19.60 -2.32
N GLU A 44 -0.78 19.98 -1.16
CA GLU A 44 -0.67 19.07 -0.03
C GLU A 44 -2.08 18.72 0.46
N LEU A 45 -2.46 17.46 0.33
CA LEU A 45 -3.71 16.94 0.85
C LEU A 45 -3.56 16.74 2.36
N PRO A 46 -4.54 17.17 3.17
CA PRO A 46 -4.42 17.05 4.62
C PRO A 46 -4.47 15.58 5.05
N PHE A 47 -3.34 14.96 5.41
CA PHE A 47 -3.38 13.61 5.96
C PHE A 47 -4.05 13.62 7.34
N PRO A 48 -5.00 12.71 7.61
CA PRO A 48 -5.44 12.51 8.97
C PRO A 48 -4.24 12.03 9.78
N GLU A 49 -4.08 12.59 10.99
CA GLU A 49 -3.09 12.07 11.94
C GLU A 49 -3.34 10.58 12.16
N PHE A 50 -2.25 9.80 12.18
CA PHE A 50 -2.36 8.37 12.41
C PHE A 50 -2.72 8.09 13.87
N ASP A 51 -4.00 7.82 14.14
CA ASP A 51 -4.48 7.50 15.48
C ASP A 51 -4.22 6.02 15.81
N ILE A 52 -3.06 5.75 16.40
CA ILE A 52 -2.69 4.41 16.90
C ILE A 52 -3.76 3.88 17.87
N GLY A 53 -4.28 4.73 18.75
CA GLY A 53 -5.26 4.37 19.77
C GLY A 53 -6.57 3.89 19.15
N TYR A 54 -7.03 4.55 18.07
CA TYR A 54 -8.19 4.13 17.30
C TYR A 54 -8.02 2.73 16.71
N TYR A 55 -6.90 2.47 16.01
CA TYR A 55 -6.67 1.18 15.37
C TYR A 55 -6.54 0.05 16.37
N GLN A 56 -5.82 0.27 17.46
CA GLN A 56 -5.68 -0.72 18.53
C GLN A 56 -7.04 -1.00 19.20
N TYR A 57 -7.86 0.03 19.44
CA TYR A 57 -9.19 -0.12 20.05
C TYR A 57 -10.20 -0.83 19.15
N LYS A 58 -10.14 -0.59 17.83
CA LYS A 58 -11.02 -1.20 16.83
C LYS A 58 -10.53 -2.56 16.33
N ALA A 59 -9.34 -3.00 16.75
CA ALA A 59 -8.74 -4.24 16.33
C ALA A 59 -9.61 -5.46 16.70
N ASN A 60 -9.83 -6.33 15.71
CA ASN A 60 -10.39 -7.67 15.93
C ASN A 60 -9.37 -8.58 16.60
N SER A 61 -8.08 -8.35 16.33
CA SER A 61 -6.97 -9.07 16.92
C SER A 61 -5.79 -8.12 17.14
N VAL A 62 -5.11 -8.27 18.27
CA VAL A 62 -3.94 -7.49 18.65
C VAL A 62 -2.76 -8.44 18.88
N ILE A 63 -1.64 -8.19 18.19
CA ILE A 63 -0.37 -8.86 18.39
C ILE A 63 0.62 -7.87 19.02
N ASN A 64 1.10 -8.20 20.22
CA ASN A 64 2.17 -7.44 20.87
C ASN A 64 3.53 -7.96 20.40
N GLY A 65 4.33 -7.06 19.84
CA GLY A 65 5.62 -7.36 19.21
C GLY A 65 5.51 -7.52 17.70
N ASP A 66 6.51 -8.19 17.12
CA ASP A 66 6.58 -8.43 15.68
C ASP A 66 5.72 -9.64 15.28
N LEU A 67 5.18 -9.59 14.07
CA LEU A 67 4.43 -10.69 13.45
C LEU A 67 5.15 -11.18 12.19
N ALA A 68 5.47 -12.47 12.14
CA ALA A 68 5.94 -13.15 10.94
C ALA A 68 4.90 -14.17 10.46
N ILE A 69 4.40 -13.99 9.23
CA ILE A 69 3.50 -14.91 8.54
C ILE A 69 4.32 -15.61 7.46
N ASN A 70 4.69 -16.87 7.68
CA ASN A 70 5.60 -17.60 6.79
C ASN A 70 5.08 -18.99 6.43
N GLY A 71 4.90 -19.26 5.13
CA GLY A 71 4.43 -20.55 4.65
C GLY A 71 2.97 -20.87 5.02
N VAL A 72 2.14 -19.85 5.25
CA VAL A 72 0.75 -20.03 5.68
C VAL A 72 -0.20 -19.82 4.50
N ASP A 73 -1.02 -20.84 4.22
CA ASP A 73 -2.02 -20.81 3.15
C ASP A 73 -3.28 -21.61 3.56
N PRO A 74 -4.44 -20.95 3.83
CA PRO A 74 -4.64 -19.51 3.91
C PRO A 74 -4.39 -18.94 5.32
N TYR A 75 -3.85 -17.72 5.41
CA TYR A 75 -3.89 -16.88 6.61
C TYR A 75 -5.09 -15.93 6.55
N ILE A 76 -6.06 -16.10 7.46
CA ILE A 76 -7.29 -15.31 7.44
C ILE A 76 -7.10 -13.97 8.15
N VAL A 77 -7.39 -12.87 7.44
CA VAL A 77 -7.44 -11.51 8.00
C VAL A 77 -8.89 -11.03 7.93
N ASN A 78 -9.60 -11.10 9.05
CA ASN A 78 -10.99 -10.64 9.14
C ASN A 78 -11.09 -9.39 10.02
N GLY A 79 -11.41 -8.26 9.41
CA GLY A 79 -11.41 -6.96 10.09
C GLY A 79 -9.99 -6.41 10.31
N ILE A 80 -9.73 -5.77 11.45
CA ILE A 80 -8.45 -5.12 11.76
C ILE A 80 -7.56 -6.08 12.56
N LEU A 81 -6.42 -6.45 11.99
CA LEU A 81 -5.30 -7.06 12.69
C LEU A 81 -4.28 -5.97 13.04
N TYR A 82 -4.19 -5.60 14.32
CA TYR A 82 -3.23 -4.63 14.80
C TYR A 82 -1.99 -5.32 15.36
N VAL A 83 -0.80 -4.90 14.92
CA VAL A 83 0.50 -5.44 15.32
C VAL A 83 1.32 -4.27 15.86
N THR A 84 1.76 -4.35 17.12
CA THR A 84 2.51 -3.21 17.72
C THR A 84 3.90 -3.04 17.12
N GLY A 85 4.49 -4.11 16.60
CA GLY A 85 5.80 -4.13 15.97
C GLY A 85 5.74 -4.20 14.43
N ASN A 86 6.74 -4.85 13.85
CA ASN A 86 6.87 -5.04 12.42
C ASN A 86 6.04 -6.25 11.93
N VAL A 87 5.65 -6.21 10.67
CA VAL A 87 5.00 -7.34 9.98
C VAL A 87 5.88 -7.82 8.85
N THR A 88 6.19 -9.11 8.83
CA THR A 88 6.84 -9.77 7.69
C THR A 88 5.93 -10.87 7.15
N ILE A 89 5.67 -10.86 5.85
CA ILE A 89 4.85 -11.86 5.15
C ILE A 89 5.72 -12.54 4.10
N SER A 90 5.80 -13.87 4.10
CA SER A 90 6.62 -14.63 3.14
C SER A 90 5.96 -15.94 2.73
N ASN A 91 6.01 -16.26 1.43
CA ASN A 91 5.47 -17.51 0.86
C ASN A 91 4.07 -17.86 1.41
N SER A 92 3.17 -16.87 1.47
CA SER A 92 1.88 -17.02 2.14
C SER A 92 0.74 -16.44 1.31
N THR A 93 -0.44 -17.04 1.47
CA THR A 93 -1.70 -16.53 0.91
C THR A 93 -2.52 -15.96 2.06
N LEU A 94 -2.75 -14.66 2.05
CA LEU A 94 -3.61 -13.99 3.02
C LEU A 94 -4.99 -13.74 2.40
N VAL A 95 -6.04 -14.09 3.12
CA VAL A 95 -7.43 -13.98 2.64
C VAL A 95 -8.21 -13.02 3.53
N GLY A 96 -8.70 -11.94 2.92
CA GLY A 96 -9.53 -10.91 3.54
C GLY A 96 -11.03 -11.21 3.52
N PRO A 97 -11.89 -10.18 3.72
CA PRO A 97 -11.56 -8.75 3.77
C PRO A 97 -11.01 -8.30 5.14
N GLY A 98 -10.00 -7.42 5.11
CA GLY A 98 -9.46 -6.86 6.35
C GLY A 98 -8.37 -5.82 6.16
N SER A 99 -7.72 -5.47 7.26
CA SER A 99 -6.57 -4.56 7.29
C SER A 99 -5.52 -5.10 8.25
N ILE A 100 -4.26 -5.09 7.82
CA ILE A 100 -3.11 -5.29 8.69
C ILE A 100 -2.54 -3.91 9.00
N VAL A 101 -2.56 -3.56 10.28
CA VAL A 101 -2.08 -2.29 10.79
C VAL A 101 -0.86 -2.55 11.66
N ALA A 102 0.31 -2.09 11.22
CA ALA A 102 1.57 -2.24 11.93
C ALA A 102 1.99 -0.93 12.57
N GLY A 103 2.38 -0.97 13.85
CA GLY A 103 3.10 0.12 14.51
C GLY A 103 4.49 0.33 13.92
N GLY A 104 5.09 -0.75 13.40
CA GLY A 104 6.37 -0.73 12.69
C GLY A 104 6.22 -0.89 11.17
N LYS A 105 7.29 -1.40 10.55
CA LYS A 105 7.40 -1.61 9.10
C LYS A 105 6.59 -2.83 8.66
N ILE A 106 6.12 -2.79 7.42
CA ILE A 106 5.51 -3.94 6.73
C ILE A 106 6.42 -4.37 5.59
N LYS A 107 6.76 -5.66 5.57
CA LYS A 107 7.56 -6.29 4.53
C LYS A 107 6.81 -7.48 3.94
N VAL A 108 6.48 -7.42 2.65
CA VAL A 108 5.92 -8.52 1.87
C VAL A 108 7.02 -9.08 0.99
N MET A 109 7.45 -10.31 1.26
CA MET A 109 8.48 -11.00 0.50
C MET A 109 7.90 -11.66 -0.76
N GLN A 110 8.78 -12.21 -1.59
CA GLN A 110 8.42 -12.98 -2.78
C GLN A 110 7.36 -14.07 -2.53
N ASN A 111 6.62 -14.42 -3.59
CA ASN A 111 5.61 -15.49 -3.62
C ASN A 111 4.47 -15.29 -2.60
N CYS A 112 4.08 -14.05 -2.36
CA CYS A 112 2.92 -13.74 -1.51
C CYS A 112 1.71 -13.33 -2.34
N LEU A 113 0.53 -13.78 -1.90
CA LEU A 113 -0.77 -13.32 -2.38
C LEU A 113 -1.50 -12.67 -1.19
N VAL A 114 -1.49 -11.34 -1.11
CA VAL A 114 -2.10 -10.57 -0.04
C VAL A 114 -3.47 -10.07 -0.49
N GLY A 115 -4.52 -10.73 -0.03
CA GLY A 115 -5.86 -10.60 -0.60
C GLY A 115 -5.96 -11.39 -1.90
N THR A 116 -7.12 -11.99 -2.17
CA THR A 116 -7.31 -12.91 -3.31
C THR A 116 -8.21 -12.36 -4.42
N GLY A 117 -8.70 -11.14 -4.24
CA GLY A 117 -9.57 -10.45 -5.20
C GLY A 117 -10.26 -9.25 -4.56
N LEU A 118 -11.16 -8.61 -5.32
CA LEU A 118 -11.91 -7.42 -4.92
C LEU A 118 -12.68 -7.59 -3.60
N GLY A 119 -13.36 -8.72 -3.42
CA GLY A 119 -14.16 -8.98 -2.20
C GLY A 119 -13.34 -9.43 -0.99
N THR A 120 -12.06 -9.75 -1.18
CA THR A 120 -11.17 -10.34 -0.17
C THR A 120 -9.87 -9.55 -0.03
N GLY A 121 -9.89 -8.27 -0.45
CA GLY A 121 -8.73 -7.40 -0.36
C GLY A 121 -8.29 -7.15 1.08
N ILE A 122 -6.99 -6.92 1.25
CA ILE A 122 -6.37 -6.61 2.53
C ILE A 122 -5.59 -5.32 2.39
N SER A 123 -5.95 -4.32 3.19
CA SER A 123 -5.18 -3.07 3.26
C SER A 123 -3.96 -3.25 4.18
N LEU A 124 -2.81 -2.77 3.74
CA LEU A 124 -1.56 -2.73 4.50
C LEU A 124 -1.31 -1.31 4.98
N VAL A 125 -1.23 -1.14 6.29
CA VAL A 125 -1.14 0.16 6.94
C VAL A 125 0.05 0.20 7.88
N SER A 126 0.98 1.13 7.66
CA SER A 126 2.13 1.31 8.56
C SER A 126 2.10 2.67 9.23
N ALA A 127 2.18 2.66 10.55
CA ALA A 127 2.35 3.84 11.39
C ALA A 127 3.82 4.33 11.44
N TYR A 128 4.74 3.60 10.82
CA TYR A 128 6.17 3.85 10.92
C TYR A 128 6.52 5.24 10.35
N GLU A 129 7.33 5.98 11.10
CA GLU A 129 7.86 7.28 10.70
C GLU A 129 9.23 7.11 10.04
N SER A 130 9.29 7.28 8.71
CA SER A 130 10.55 7.17 7.96
C SER A 130 11.49 8.32 8.33
N ALA A 131 12.71 7.99 8.76
CA ALA A 131 13.67 8.99 9.20
C ALA A 131 14.45 9.65 8.03
N PHE A 132 14.59 8.96 6.90
CA PHE A 132 15.35 9.40 5.72
C PHE A 132 14.94 8.60 4.46
N GLU A 133 15.34 9.06 3.28
CA GLU A 133 15.12 8.35 2.01
C GLU A 133 15.75 6.94 2.03
N GLY A 134 14.96 5.92 1.68
CA GLY A 134 15.34 4.51 1.78
C GLY A 134 14.95 3.85 3.11
N ASP A 135 14.41 4.60 4.08
CA ASP A 135 13.87 4.06 5.32
C ASP A 135 12.40 3.59 5.14
N ILE A 136 12.23 2.53 4.35
CA ILE A 136 10.94 2.09 3.82
C ILE A 136 9.99 1.60 4.93
N ALA A 137 8.78 2.18 5.00
CA ALA A 137 7.71 1.78 5.91
C ALA A 137 6.91 0.58 5.38
N ILE A 138 6.59 0.56 4.09
CA ILE A 138 5.96 -0.59 3.42
C ILE A 138 6.81 -1.01 2.24
N LYS A 139 7.37 -2.23 2.29
CA LYS A 139 8.16 -2.82 1.22
C LYS A 139 7.45 -4.04 0.64
N ILE A 140 7.16 -4.01 -0.65
CA ILE A 140 6.82 -5.19 -1.44
C ILE A 140 8.10 -5.61 -2.18
N GLU A 141 8.68 -6.74 -1.81
CA GLU A 141 9.93 -7.22 -2.41
C GLU A 141 9.73 -7.82 -3.79
N GLU A 142 10.83 -7.88 -4.52
CA GLU A 142 10.88 -8.43 -5.87
C GLU A 142 10.27 -9.84 -5.90
N GLY A 143 9.23 -10.00 -6.71
CA GLY A 143 8.67 -11.30 -7.06
C GLY A 143 9.48 -11.99 -8.16
N ILE A 144 8.94 -13.08 -8.70
CA ILE A 144 9.47 -13.71 -9.92
C ILE A 144 8.45 -13.56 -11.04
N ALA A 145 8.91 -13.45 -12.30
CA ALA A 145 8.02 -13.17 -13.44
C ALA A 145 6.87 -14.20 -13.57
N GLU A 146 7.17 -15.47 -13.31
CA GLU A 146 6.22 -16.58 -13.36
C GLU A 146 5.30 -16.66 -12.14
N ASN A 147 5.68 -16.03 -11.03
CA ASN A 147 4.93 -16.01 -9.77
C ASN A 147 5.11 -14.66 -9.06
N PRO A 148 4.46 -13.61 -9.57
CA PRO A 148 4.61 -12.27 -9.02
C PRO A 148 4.07 -12.20 -7.59
N THR A 149 4.63 -11.30 -6.78
CA THR A 149 4.01 -10.93 -5.50
C THR A 149 2.76 -10.11 -5.80
N ILE A 150 1.59 -10.51 -5.30
CA ILE A 150 0.33 -9.84 -5.60
C ILE A 150 -0.27 -9.28 -4.32
N VAL A 151 -0.72 -8.04 -4.36
CA VAL A 151 -1.50 -7.40 -3.30
C VAL A 151 -2.82 -6.89 -3.87
N TRP A 152 -3.93 -7.32 -3.31
CA TRP A 152 -5.26 -6.76 -3.53
C TRP A 152 -5.64 -5.91 -2.32
N GLY A 153 -5.61 -4.59 -2.45
CA GLY A 153 -5.92 -3.67 -1.35
C GLY A 153 -5.12 -2.37 -1.40
N LEU A 154 -5.24 -1.57 -0.34
CA LEU A 154 -4.56 -0.28 -0.22
C LEU A 154 -3.22 -0.43 0.50
N LEU A 155 -2.22 0.33 0.06
CA LEU A 155 -0.98 0.56 0.81
C LEU A 155 -1.05 1.97 1.39
N TRP A 156 -1.00 2.11 2.71
CA TRP A 156 -1.08 3.41 3.36
C TRP A 156 0.03 3.59 4.40
N SER A 157 0.86 4.62 4.21
CA SER A 157 1.89 5.01 5.16
C SER A 157 1.92 6.54 5.29
N PRO A 158 1.12 7.12 6.20
CA PRO A 158 1.01 8.57 6.31
C PRO A 158 2.33 9.25 6.71
N ASN A 159 3.25 8.52 7.34
CA ASN A 159 4.52 9.08 7.81
C ASN A 159 5.75 8.39 7.19
N GLY A 160 5.59 7.57 6.15
CA GLY A 160 6.71 6.77 5.66
C GLY A 160 6.67 6.36 4.19
N GLU A 161 7.82 5.92 3.70
CA GLU A 161 8.07 5.54 2.30
C GLU A 161 7.44 4.18 1.95
N ILE A 162 6.88 4.07 0.72
CA ILE A 162 6.33 2.83 0.17
C ILE A 162 7.15 2.42 -1.05
N LYS A 163 7.77 1.24 -1.01
CA LYS A 163 8.55 0.68 -2.13
C LYS A 163 7.92 -0.59 -2.69
N ILE A 164 7.82 -0.69 -4.02
CA ILE A 164 7.22 -1.83 -4.73
C ILE A 164 8.24 -2.39 -5.76
N GLU A 165 8.94 -3.45 -5.43
CA GLU A 165 10.02 -3.97 -6.30
C GLU A 165 9.49 -4.82 -7.49
N LYS A 166 10.44 -5.23 -8.35
CA LYS A 166 10.23 -6.00 -9.59
C LYS A 166 9.23 -7.15 -9.47
N TYR A 167 8.46 -7.37 -10.52
CA TYR A 167 7.48 -8.47 -10.60
C TYR A 167 6.47 -8.49 -9.43
N SER A 168 6.06 -7.31 -8.96
CA SER A 168 4.97 -7.16 -7.98
C SER A 168 3.73 -6.54 -8.63
N LYS A 169 2.53 -6.94 -8.23
CA LYS A 169 1.27 -6.39 -8.75
C LYS A 169 0.42 -5.89 -7.61
N ILE A 170 0.01 -4.63 -7.68
CA ILE A 170 -0.87 -4.00 -6.70
C ILE A 170 -2.22 -3.72 -7.37
N TYR A 171 -3.28 -4.34 -6.88
CA TYR A 171 -4.66 -4.09 -7.28
C TYR A 171 -5.31 -3.22 -6.21
N GLY A 172 -5.18 -1.91 -6.37
CA GLY A 172 -5.60 -0.92 -5.38
C GLY A 172 -4.83 0.39 -5.54
N SER A 173 -4.58 1.09 -4.43
CA SER A 173 -3.89 2.40 -4.42
C SER A 173 -2.77 2.40 -3.39
N ALA A 174 -1.77 3.26 -3.62
CA ALA A 174 -0.68 3.50 -2.68
C ALA A 174 -0.64 4.99 -2.30
N VAL A 175 -0.66 5.28 -1.01
CA VAL A 175 -0.72 6.65 -0.48
C VAL A 175 0.31 6.81 0.64
N SER A 176 1.19 7.81 0.50
CA SER A 176 2.26 8.10 1.47
C SER A 176 2.31 9.60 1.81
N GLY A 177 2.41 9.94 3.10
CA GLY A 177 2.46 11.34 3.58
C GLY A 177 3.83 11.79 4.08
N GLY A 178 4.85 10.93 4.00
CA GLY A 178 6.26 11.29 4.21
C GLY A 178 6.98 11.41 2.88
N ARG A 179 8.04 12.23 2.81
CA ARG A 179 8.87 12.35 1.61
C ARG A 179 9.30 10.95 1.13
N HIS A 180 9.30 10.78 -0.19
CA HIS A 180 10.03 9.77 -0.98
C HIS A 180 9.22 8.56 -1.49
N LYS A 181 9.13 8.53 -2.83
CA LYS A 181 9.39 7.44 -3.77
C LYS A 181 8.54 6.18 -3.64
N ILE A 182 7.46 6.14 -4.42
CA ILE A 182 6.97 4.86 -4.96
C ILE A 182 7.92 4.47 -6.11
N GLU A 183 8.88 3.58 -5.82
CA GLU A 183 9.66 2.88 -6.83
C GLU A 183 8.92 1.61 -7.18
N THR A 184 8.39 1.54 -8.39
CA THR A 184 7.85 0.34 -9.01
C THR A 184 8.89 -0.13 -10.01
N GLY A 185 9.57 -1.25 -9.81
CA GLY A 185 10.30 -1.92 -10.89
C GLY A 185 9.35 -2.93 -11.52
N SER A 186 9.11 -2.98 -12.84
CA SER A 186 8.26 -3.98 -13.54
C SER A 186 6.89 -4.35 -12.94
N GLY A 187 6.42 -3.60 -11.95
CA GLY A 187 5.20 -3.83 -11.23
C GLY A 187 4.08 -2.98 -11.77
N VAL A 188 2.87 -3.52 -11.72
CA VAL A 188 1.68 -2.83 -12.21
C VAL A 188 0.79 -2.49 -11.04
N ILE A 189 0.48 -1.20 -10.87
CA ILE A 189 -0.60 -0.77 -9.98
C ILE A 189 -1.86 -0.71 -10.83
N TYR A 190 -2.71 -1.74 -10.79
CA TYR A 190 -3.98 -1.81 -11.52
C TYR A 190 -5.07 -1.02 -10.82
N TYR A 191 -5.89 -0.26 -11.55
CA TYR A 191 -7.07 0.37 -10.95
C TYR A 191 -8.06 -0.73 -10.60
N THR A 192 -8.63 -0.67 -9.41
CA THR A 192 -9.76 -1.53 -9.08
C THR A 192 -10.74 -0.76 -8.22
N GLN A 193 -11.94 -0.55 -8.77
CA GLN A 193 -13.05 0.02 -8.05
C GLN A 193 -13.58 -1.07 -7.10
N PHE A 194 -13.32 -0.91 -5.81
CA PHE A 194 -13.98 -1.74 -4.80
C PHE A 194 -15.43 -1.23 -4.66
N HIS A 195 -16.40 -2.14 -4.51
CA HIS A 195 -17.79 -1.77 -4.22
C HIS A 195 -17.85 -0.93 -2.92
N ASP A 196 -18.88 -0.06 -2.80
CA ASP A 196 -19.07 0.90 -1.68
C ASP A 196 -18.98 0.29 -0.26
N ASP A 197 -19.07 -1.04 -0.15
CA ASP A 197 -18.97 -1.80 1.10
C ASP A 197 -17.53 -2.26 1.46
N PHE A 198 -16.52 -1.98 0.63
CA PHE A 198 -15.11 -2.24 0.96
C PHE A 198 -14.58 -1.13 1.86
N TYR A 199 -14.93 -1.24 3.14
CA TYR A 199 -14.34 -0.43 4.18
C TYR A 199 -12.87 -0.83 4.37
N SER A 200 -11.95 -0.14 3.70
CA SER A 200 -10.62 0.00 4.28
C SER A 200 -10.78 0.82 5.55
N TYR A 201 -10.92 0.16 6.70
CA TYR A 201 -10.91 0.85 8.01
C TYR A 201 -9.63 1.68 8.24
N ALA A 202 -8.63 1.49 7.38
CA ALA A 202 -7.40 2.26 7.22
C ALA A 202 -7.59 3.74 6.86
N ALA A 203 -8.73 4.14 6.31
CA ALA A 203 -9.00 5.54 6.00
C ALA A 203 -10.49 5.79 6.13
N ARG A 204 -10.88 6.76 6.95
CA ARG A 204 -12.17 7.45 6.70
C ARG A 204 -12.20 7.89 5.23
N PRO A 205 -13.38 7.96 4.58
CA PRO A 205 -13.57 7.84 3.12
C PRO A 205 -12.93 8.92 2.22
N THR A 206 -12.05 9.76 2.74
CA THR A 206 -11.42 10.86 2.00
C THR A 206 -10.20 10.45 1.16
N TYR A 207 -9.55 9.31 1.41
CA TYR A 207 -8.26 8.99 0.75
C TYR A 207 -8.14 7.61 0.12
N ALA A 208 -9.13 6.73 0.30
CA ALA A 208 -9.41 5.79 -0.77
C ALA A 208 -9.77 6.69 -1.96
N VAL A 209 -9.12 6.51 -3.10
CA VAL A 209 -9.41 7.23 -4.35
C VAL A 209 -10.85 6.90 -4.77
N GLN A 210 -11.82 7.47 -4.05
CA GLN A 210 -13.17 7.69 -4.49
C GLN A 210 -13.05 8.82 -5.49
N ASN A 211 -13.42 8.49 -6.72
CA ASN A 211 -13.70 9.41 -7.81
C ASN A 211 -13.87 10.86 -7.35
N TRP A 212 -12.99 11.73 -7.84
CA TRP A 212 -13.40 13.07 -8.21
C TRP A 212 -14.64 12.93 -9.11
N VAL A 213 -15.79 13.31 -8.58
CA VAL A 213 -16.95 13.65 -9.40
C VAL A 213 -16.76 15.12 -9.75
N GLU A 214 -16.52 15.40 -11.04
CA GLU A 214 -16.64 16.77 -11.54
C GLU A 214 -18.08 17.26 -11.27
N GLU A 215 -18.22 18.43 -10.66
CA GLU A 215 -19.39 19.29 -10.94
C GLU A 215 -19.27 19.89 -12.34
#